data_AF-A0A6V8N9X7-F1
#
_entry.id   AF-A0A6V8N9X7-F1
#
_cell.length_a   1.000
_cell.length_b   1.000
_cell.length_c   1.000
_cell.angle_alpha   90.00
_cell.angle_beta   90.00
_cell.angle_gamma   90.00
#
_symmetry.space_group_name_H-M   'P 1'
#
loop_
_entity.id
_entity.type
_entity.pdbx_description
1 polymer ?
#
loop_
_entity_poly.entity_id
_entity_poly.type
_entity_poly.pdbx_seq_one_letter_code
_entity_poly.pdbx_strand_id
1 'polypeptide(L)'
;MKSAVAQEKRRGRPEGSKNRHRELPATIHPDQRLTVAEMAALSGKSKSFFLTNLSLARTGRKHTTMPPVSKIGRHLLCRAADFFQWLEGKQLDVA
;
A
#
# COMPACT_ATOMS: atom_id res chain seq x y z
N MET A 1 -46.58 40.98 -25.67
CA MET A 1 -45.39 41.05 -24.79
C MET A 1 -44.83 39.64 -24.66
N LYS A 2 -43.59 39.40 -25.10
CA LYS A 2 -43.00 38.06 -25.28
C LYS A 2 -42.29 37.59 -24.00
N SER A 3 -42.57 36.35 -23.60
CA SER A 3 -41.92 35.60 -22.53
C SER A 3 -40.44 35.31 -22.82
N ALA A 4 -39.59 35.32 -21.79
CA ALA A 4 -38.47 34.38 -21.65
C ALA A 4 -38.02 34.35 -20.17
N VAL A 5 -38.22 33.19 -19.55
CA VAL A 5 -37.93 32.87 -18.15
C VAL A 5 -36.43 32.61 -18.02
N ALA A 6 -35.78 33.30 -17.08
CA ALA A 6 -34.37 33.11 -16.78
C ALA A 6 -34.08 31.69 -16.26
N GLN A 7 -33.33 30.93 -17.05
CA GLN A 7 -32.54 29.79 -16.56
C GLN A 7 -31.37 30.34 -15.75
N GLU A 8 -31.34 30.14 -14.44
CA GLU A 8 -30.06 29.96 -13.75
C GLU A 8 -30.21 28.89 -12.66
N LYS A 9 -29.89 27.66 -13.09
CA LYS A 9 -29.88 26.47 -12.25
C LYS A 9 -28.61 26.48 -11.38
N ARG A 10 -28.86 26.34 -10.08
CA ARG A 10 -28.13 25.49 -9.13
C ARG A 10 -26.77 26.01 -8.66
N ARG A 11 -26.84 26.66 -7.49
CA ARG A 11 -25.87 26.50 -6.40
C ARG A 11 -25.53 25.02 -6.23
N GLY A 12 -24.24 24.71 -6.34
CA GLY A 12 -23.69 23.37 -6.16
C GLY A 12 -22.25 23.44 -5.67
N ARG A 13 -22.06 23.88 -4.42
CA ARG A 13 -20.91 23.46 -3.61
C ARG A 13 -21.47 23.03 -2.26
N PRO A 14 -21.38 21.72 -1.98
CA PRO A 14 -20.45 21.26 -0.96
C PRO A 14 -19.53 20.18 -1.55
N GLU A 15 -18.22 20.26 -1.31
CA GLU A 15 -17.56 19.37 -0.35
C GLU A 15 -17.95 17.90 -0.53
N GLY A 16 -17.27 17.26 -1.49
CA GLY A 16 -17.01 15.84 -1.44
C GLY A 16 -15.50 15.68 -1.46
N SER A 17 -14.84 15.94 -0.34
CA SER A 17 -13.51 15.38 -0.07
C SER A 17 -13.66 13.88 -0.19
N LYS A 18 -13.45 13.35 -1.40
CA LYS A 18 -13.42 11.92 -1.67
C LYS A 18 -12.25 11.37 -0.89
N ASN A 19 -12.60 10.84 0.28
CA ASN A 19 -11.81 9.99 1.12
C ASN A 19 -11.00 9.07 0.19
N ARG A 20 -9.69 9.33 0.08
CA ARG A 20 -8.78 8.52 -0.73
C ARG A 20 -8.58 7.20 0.02
N HIS A 21 -9.63 6.39 0.13
CA HIS A 21 -9.46 4.96 0.13
C HIS A 21 -8.82 4.65 -1.21
N ARG A 22 -7.49 4.63 -1.21
CA ARG A 22 -6.67 4.20 -2.33
C ARG A 22 -6.99 2.71 -2.44
N GLU A 23 -8.05 2.41 -3.18
CA GLU A 23 -8.46 1.03 -3.47
C GLU A 23 -7.20 0.36 -4.00
N LEU A 24 -6.78 -0.71 -3.30
CA LEU A 24 -5.65 -1.49 -3.74
C LEU A 24 -5.96 -1.96 -5.17
N PRO A 25 -5.01 -1.87 -6.12
CA PRO A 25 -5.25 -2.35 -7.46
C PRO A 25 -5.74 -3.80 -7.40
N ALA A 26 -6.88 -4.09 -8.05
CA ALA A 26 -7.55 -5.38 -8.04
C ALA A 26 -6.69 -6.54 -8.59
N THR A 27 -5.55 -6.23 -9.19
CA THR A 27 -4.57 -7.19 -9.69
C THR A 27 -3.17 -6.68 -9.36
N ILE A 28 -2.49 -7.37 -8.44
CA ILE A 28 -1.10 -7.08 -8.10
C ILE A 28 -0.21 -7.96 -8.98
N HIS A 29 0.60 -7.34 -9.82
CA HIS A 29 1.57 -8.08 -10.63
C HIS A 29 2.70 -8.62 -9.73
N PRO A 30 3.23 -9.84 -9.97
CA PRO A 30 4.30 -10.41 -9.14
C PRO A 30 5.56 -9.54 -9.07
N ASP A 31 5.88 -8.82 -10.16
CA ASP A 31 7.00 -7.87 -10.22
C ASP A 31 6.70 -6.49 -9.64
N GLN A 32 5.45 -6.23 -9.23
CA GLN A 32 5.07 -4.97 -8.64
C GLN A 32 5.83 -4.75 -7.33
N ARG A 33 6.33 -3.53 -7.14
CA ARG A 33 6.98 -3.12 -5.90
C ARG A 33 5.94 -2.57 -4.92
N LEU A 34 5.77 -3.28 -3.82
CA LEU A 34 4.88 -2.95 -2.71
C LEU A 34 5.61 -2.12 -1.66
N THR A 35 5.04 -0.98 -1.32
CA THR A 35 5.43 -0.16 -0.18
C THR A 35 5.00 -0.82 1.14
N VAL A 36 5.55 -0.35 2.26
CA VAL A 36 5.11 -0.77 3.61
C VAL A 36 3.62 -0.56 3.83
N ALA A 37 3.03 0.49 3.24
CA ALA A 37 1.60 0.73 3.36
C ALA A 37 0.77 -0.32 2.61
N GLU A 38 1.21 -0.73 1.42
CA GLU A 38 0.55 -1.77 0.63
C GLU A 38 0.71 -3.15 1.28
N MET A 39 1.92 -3.49 1.74
CA MET A 39 2.18 -4.72 2.49
C MET A 39 1.30 -4.81 3.75
N ALA A 40 1.15 -3.71 4.49
CA ALA A 40 0.26 -3.64 5.65
C ALA A 40 -1.20 -3.90 5.30
N ALA A 41 -1.68 -3.28 4.21
CA ALA A 41 -3.05 -3.47 3.77
C ALA A 41 -3.32 -4.91 3.28
N LEU A 42 -2.34 -5.55 2.62
CA LEU A 42 -2.48 -6.91 2.07
C LEU A 42 -2.35 -8.02 3.11
N SER A 43 -1.45 -7.87 4.08
CA SER A 43 -1.25 -8.87 5.14
C SER A 43 -2.19 -8.71 6.34
N GLY A 44 -2.93 -7.60 6.42
CA GLY A 44 -3.67 -7.21 7.63
C GLY A 44 -2.78 -6.85 8.83
N LYS A 45 -1.45 -6.74 8.65
CA LYS A 45 -0.50 -6.33 9.70
C LYS A 45 -0.39 -4.80 9.74
N SER A 46 -0.01 -4.24 10.89
CA SER A 46 0.19 -2.80 11.01
C SER A 46 1.48 -2.34 10.34
N LYS A 47 1.55 -1.08 9.89
CA LYS A 47 2.81 -0.50 9.37
C LYS A 47 3.94 -0.57 10.41
N SER A 48 3.60 -0.36 11.68
CA SER A 48 4.54 -0.44 12.79
C SER A 48 5.14 -1.83 12.95
N PHE A 49 4.37 -2.90 12.68
CA PHE A 49 4.91 -4.27 12.66
C PHE A 49 6.10 -4.39 11.69
N PHE A 50 5.96 -3.89 10.46
CA PHE A 50 7.05 -3.92 9.48
C PHE A 50 8.23 -3.03 9.85
N LEU A 51 7.97 -1.82 10.37
CA LEU A 51 9.02 -0.90 10.76
C LEU A 51 9.82 -1.40 11.97
N THR A 52 9.14 -1.94 12.98
CA THR A 52 9.76 -2.54 14.16
C THR A 52 10.59 -3.76 13.77
N ASN A 53 10.04 -4.68 12.98
CA ASN A 53 10.80 -5.86 12.56
C ASN A 53 11.97 -5.49 11.64
N LEU A 54 11.85 -4.46 10.80
CA LEU A 54 13.00 -3.94 10.05
C LEU A 54 14.09 -3.39 10.99
N SER A 55 13.69 -2.64 12.02
CA SER A 55 14.63 -2.13 13.01
C SER A 55 15.36 -3.27 13.74
N LEU A 56 14.63 -4.33 14.11
CA LEU A 56 15.20 -5.51 14.75
C LEU A 56 16.10 -6.32 13.79
N ALA A 57 15.77 -6.35 12.50
CA ALA A 57 16.58 -7.04 11.49
C ALA A 57 17.94 -6.35 11.36
N ARG A 58 17.93 -5.00 11.39
CA ARG A 58 19.15 -4.19 11.34
C ARG A 58 20.03 -4.32 12.59
N THR A 59 19.47 -4.69 13.73
CA THR A 59 20.25 -4.95 14.95
C THR A 59 20.82 -6.38 14.99
N GLY A 60 20.67 -7.16 13.92
CA GLY A 60 21.30 -8.47 13.79
C GLY A 60 20.57 -9.60 14.52
N ARG A 61 19.32 -9.40 14.95
CA ARG A 61 18.52 -10.49 15.52
C ARG A 61 18.05 -11.43 14.41
N LYS A 62 18.61 -12.65 14.37
CA LYS A 62 18.49 -13.64 13.29
C LYS A 62 17.09 -14.23 13.01
N HIS A 63 16.05 -13.82 13.74
CA HIS A 63 14.69 -14.35 13.62
C HIS A 63 13.64 -13.29 13.28
N THR A 64 13.99 -12.29 12.47
CA THR A 64 12.98 -11.31 12.05
C THR A 64 12.13 -11.87 10.92
N THR A 65 10.84 -12.06 11.23
CA THR A 65 9.76 -12.37 10.30
C THR A 65 9.48 -11.15 9.42
N MET A 66 10.38 -10.88 8.48
CA MET A 66 10.23 -9.80 7.50
C MET A 66 10.30 -10.34 6.09
N PRO A 67 9.45 -9.86 5.18
CA PRO A 67 9.61 -10.14 3.76
C PRO A 67 10.90 -9.49 3.23
N PRO A 68 11.46 -9.96 2.11
CA PRO A 68 12.62 -9.35 1.47
C PRO A 68 12.32 -7.93 1.04
N VAL A 69 12.90 -6.95 1.71
CA VAL A 69 12.69 -5.53 1.40
C VAL A 69 13.97 -4.90 0.87
N SER A 70 13.82 -4.19 -0.24
CA SER A 70 14.85 -3.33 -0.82
C SER A 70 14.60 -1.88 -0.43
N LYS A 71 15.64 -1.16 -0.01
CA LYS A 71 15.57 0.27 0.25
C LYS A 71 15.91 1.04 -1.03
N ILE A 72 14.96 1.81 -1.55
CA ILE A 72 15.15 2.66 -2.73
C ILE A 72 14.89 4.11 -2.29
N GLY A 73 15.98 4.87 -2.14
CA GLY A 73 15.94 6.21 -1.55
C GLY A 73 15.40 6.17 -0.12
N ARG A 74 14.30 6.90 0.12
CA ARG A 74 13.59 6.93 1.42
C ARG A 74 12.50 5.86 1.55
N HIS A 75 12.23 5.11 0.48
CA HIS A 75 11.16 4.12 0.45
C HIS A 75 11.68 2.72 0.70
N LEU A 76 10.87 1.93 1.39
CA LEU A 76 11.07 0.49 1.58
C LEU A 76 10.07 -0.21 0.67
N LEU A 77 10.61 -1.01 -0.24
CA LEU A 77 9.85 -1.68 -1.29
C LEU A 77 10.12 -3.18 -1.22
N CYS A 78 9.08 -3.99 -1.36
CA CYS A 78 9.14 -5.44 -1.50
C CYS A 78 8.58 -5.84 -2.86
N ARG A 79 9.13 -6.84 -3.54
CA ARG A 79 8.43 -7.38 -4.72
C ARG A 79 7.21 -8.15 -4.26
N ALA A 80 6.10 -8.03 -4.98
CA ALA A 80 4.87 -8.69 -4.59
C ALA A 80 5.02 -10.21 -4.51
N ALA A 81 5.75 -10.83 -5.45
CA ALA A 81 6.06 -12.26 -5.42
C ALA A 81 6.75 -12.68 -4.11
N ASP A 82 7.81 -11.98 -3.72
CA ASP A 82 8.57 -12.26 -2.49
C ASP A 82 7.71 -12.05 -1.24
N PHE A 83 6.88 -11.00 -1.25
CA PHE A 83 5.95 -10.70 -0.18
C PHE A 83 4.92 -11.82 0.02
N PHE A 84 4.31 -12.29 -1.06
CA PHE A 84 3.31 -13.36 -0.98
C PHE A 84 3.95 -14.70 -0.59
N GLN A 85 5.15 -15.02 -1.08
CA GLN A 85 5.89 -16.21 -0.61
C GLN A 85 6.17 -16.16 0.89
N TRP A 86 6.62 -15.00 1.38
CA TRP A 86 6.82 -14.77 2.81
C TRP A 86 5.50 -14.91 3.60
N LEU A 87 4.40 -14.35 3.09
CA LEU A 87 3.09 -14.39 3.73
C LEU A 87 2.55 -15.83 3.83
N GLU A 88 2.79 -16.65 2.81
CA GLU A 88 2.47 -18.08 2.79
C GLU A 88 3.40 -18.93 3.66
N GLY A 89 4.44 -18.33 4.24
CA GLY A 89 5.45 -19.05 5.02
C GLY A 89 6.33 -19.98 4.18
N LYS A 90 6.36 -19.78 2.86
CA LYS A 90 7.27 -20.51 1.97
C LYS A 90 8.69 -19.98 2.20
N GLN A 91 9.64 -20.90 2.37
CA GLN A 91 11.05 -20.51 2.40
C GLN A 91 11.41 -19.94 1.03
N LEU A 92 11.91 -18.70 1.03
CA LEU A 92 12.52 -18.11 -0.16
C LEU A 92 13.83 -18.85 -0.38
N ASP A 93 13.83 -19.81 -1.30
CA ASP A 93 15.03 -20.46 -1.82
C ASP A 93 15.82 -19.40 -2.61
N VAL A 94 16.67 -18.66 -1.92
CA VAL A 94 17.65 -17.76 -2.53
C VAL A 94 18.82 -18.64 -2.96
N ALA A 95 18.78 -19.13 -4.21
CA ALA A 95 19.87 -19.82 -4.88
C ALA A 95 20.97 -18.84 -5.32
#